data_AF-A0A6B3HKG7-F1
#
_entry.id   AF-A0A6B3HKG7-F1
#
_cell.length_a   1.000
_cell.length_b   1.000
_cell.length_c   1.000
_cell.angle_alpha   90.00
_cell.angle_beta   90.00
_cell.angle_gamma   90.00
#
_symmetry.space_group_name_H-M   'P 1'
#
loop_
_entity.id
_entity.type
_entity.pdbx_description
1 polymer ?
#
loop_
_entity_poly.entity_id
_entity_poly.type
_entity_poly.pdbx_seq_one_letter_code
_entity_poly.pdbx_strand_id
1 'polypeptide(L)'
;HPEGDGRVWHLPTAPARTTRQVLALVEERIGRPLELTVIAEPRPFGPFDEAFMAEYAEMFYQHTEAQIVDSSAIEREFGLTPTPLEEAVDATLGWYGELLAAHH
;
A
#
# COMPACT_ATOMS: atom_id res chain seq x y z
N HIS A 1 21.54 -18.78 5.10
CA HIS A 1 21.82 -17.80 4.05
C HIS A 1 22.96 -16.84 4.45
N PRO A 2 24.19 -17.33 4.71
CA PRO A 2 25.35 -16.45 4.92
C PRO A 2 25.62 -15.50 3.74
N GLU A 3 25.15 -15.84 2.54
CA GLU A 3 25.15 -15.00 1.33
C GLU A 3 24.31 -13.72 1.46
N GLY A 4 23.39 -13.67 2.43
CA GLY A 4 22.53 -12.51 2.69
C GLY A 4 23.15 -11.46 3.62
N ASP A 5 24.19 -11.81 4.37
CA ASP A 5 24.72 -10.99 5.45
C ASP A 5 25.43 -9.73 4.93
N GLY A 6 25.20 -8.60 5.60
CA GLY A 6 25.85 -7.32 5.27
C GLY A 6 25.35 -6.60 4.02
N ARG A 7 24.31 -7.13 3.35
CA ARG A 7 23.64 -6.50 2.20
C ARG A 7 22.31 -5.86 2.62
N VAL A 8 21.90 -4.84 1.88
CA VAL A 8 20.56 -4.24 1.97
C VAL A 8 19.65 -4.91 0.95
N TRP A 9 18.45 -5.28 1.38
CA TRP A 9 17.46 -5.96 0.57
C TRP A 9 16.15 -5.18 0.56
N HIS A 10 15.67 -4.80 -0.63
CA HIS A 10 14.27 -4.39 -0.78
C HIS A 10 13.40 -5.65 -0.77
N LEU A 11 12.29 -5.61 -0.02
CA LEU A 11 11.34 -6.72 0.00
C LEU A 11 10.75 -6.95 -1.40
N PRO A 12 10.32 -8.19 -1.74
CA PRO A 12 9.65 -8.46 -2.99
C PRO A 12 8.45 -7.53 -3.12
N THR A 13 8.43 -6.71 -4.18
CA THR A 13 7.42 -5.65 -4.35
C THR A 13 6.67 -5.90 -5.64
N ALA A 14 5.33 -5.97 -5.56
CA ALA A 14 4.49 -6.14 -6.75
C ALA A 14 4.62 -4.91 -7.68
N PRO A 15 4.37 -5.07 -8.99
CA PRO A 15 4.39 -3.95 -9.92
C PRO A 15 3.54 -2.77 -9.45
N ALA A 16 4.08 -1.57 -9.54
CA ALA A 16 3.41 -0.35 -9.10
C ALA A 16 2.07 -0.16 -9.86
N ARG A 17 1.02 0.21 -9.12
CA ARG A 17 -0.28 0.61 -9.66
C ARG A 17 -0.64 1.99 -9.16
N THR A 18 -1.44 2.73 -9.94
CA THR A 18 -2.00 4.00 -9.49
C THR A 18 -3.03 3.76 -8.37
N THR A 19 -3.20 4.73 -7.48
CA THR A 19 -4.23 4.69 -6.43
C THR A 19 -5.61 4.37 -7.00
N ARG A 20 -5.96 4.93 -8.16
CA ARG A 20 -7.25 4.67 -8.83
C ARG A 20 -7.44 3.20 -9.23
N GLN A 21 -6.38 2.54 -9.70
CA GLN A 21 -6.44 1.11 -10.04
C GLN A 21 -6.62 0.24 -8.79
N VAL A 22 -5.97 0.59 -7.68
CA VAL A 22 -6.15 -0.12 -6.41
C VAL A 22 -7.58 0.06 -5.88
N LEU A 23 -8.11 1.28 -5.93
CA LEU A 23 -9.49 1.56 -5.51
C LEU A 23 -10.53 0.83 -6.37
N ALA A 24 -10.35 0.81 -7.70
CA ALA A 24 -11.21 0.06 -8.61
C ALA A 24 -11.21 -1.46 -8.29
N LEU A 25 -10.06 -2.00 -7.90
CA LEU A 25 -9.93 -3.39 -7.48
C LEU A 25 -10.79 -3.69 -6.25
N VAL A 26 -10.79 -2.77 -5.27
CA VAL A 26 -11.63 -2.85 -4.07
C VAL A 26 -13.11 -2.74 -4.43
N GLU A 27 -13.50 -1.75 -5.25
CA GLU A 27 -14.89 -1.56 -5.72
C GLU A 27 -15.48 -2.82 -6.36
N GLU A 28 -14.70 -3.48 -7.21
CA GLU A 28 -15.06 -4.76 -7.84
C GLU A 28 -15.39 -5.84 -6.80
N ARG A 29 -14.58 -5.96 -5.75
CA ARG A 29 -14.72 -6.99 -4.70
C ARG A 29 -15.86 -6.72 -3.74
N ILE A 30 -16.14 -5.46 -3.46
CA ILE A 30 -17.26 -5.08 -2.57
C ILE A 30 -18.58 -4.87 -3.32
N GLY A 31 -18.56 -4.89 -4.67
CA GLY A 31 -19.74 -4.78 -5.52
C GLY A 31 -20.43 -3.41 -5.50
N ARG A 32 -19.72 -2.35 -5.10
CA ARG A 32 -20.24 -0.98 -5.03
C ARG A 32 -19.13 0.06 -5.19
N PRO A 33 -19.45 1.27 -5.71
CA PRO A 33 -18.48 2.35 -5.78
C PRO A 33 -18.06 2.83 -4.38
N LEU A 34 -16.83 3.32 -4.28
CA LEU A 34 -16.31 3.98 -3.09
C LEU A 34 -16.68 5.47 -3.11
N GLU A 35 -17.06 6.00 -1.96
CA GLU A 35 -17.18 7.44 -1.76
C GLU A 35 -15.79 8.02 -1.49
N LEU A 36 -15.26 8.79 -2.44
CA LEU A 36 -13.88 9.27 -2.40
C LEU A 36 -13.82 10.76 -2.08
N THR A 37 -12.90 11.13 -1.19
CA THR A 37 -12.48 12.51 -0.98
C THR A 37 -11.01 12.65 -1.39
N VAL A 38 -10.72 13.57 -2.29
CA VAL A 38 -9.34 13.82 -2.76
C VAL A 38 -8.66 14.84 -1.83
N ILE A 39 -7.47 14.47 -1.35
CA ILE A 39 -6.59 15.35 -0.59
C ILE A 39 -5.43 15.73 -1.50
N ALA A 40 -5.47 16.94 -2.05
CA ALA A 40 -4.49 17.41 -3.03
C ALA A 40 -3.26 18.09 -2.41
N GLU A 41 -3.33 18.42 -1.12
CA GLU A 41 -2.29 19.13 -0.37
C GLU A 41 -2.20 18.57 1.07
N PRO A 42 -1.04 18.65 1.74
CA PRO A 42 -0.85 18.12 3.09
C PRO A 42 -1.55 19.00 4.12
N ARG A 43 -2.84 18.74 4.32
CA ARG A 43 -3.70 19.44 5.28
C ARG A 43 -4.33 18.47 6.28
N PRO A 44 -4.72 18.93 7.48
CA PRO A 44 -5.45 18.11 8.46
C PRO A 44 -6.65 17.40 7.83
N PHE A 45 -6.79 16.11 8.10
CA PHE A 45 -7.88 15.29 7.59
C PHE A 45 -8.13 14.04 8.44
N GLY A 46 -9.40 13.79 8.81
CA GLY A 46 -9.77 12.64 9.61
C GLY A 46 -9.06 12.63 10.97
N PRO A 47 -8.31 11.56 11.32
CA PRO A 47 -7.59 11.47 12.59
C PRO A 47 -6.25 12.23 12.59
N PHE A 48 -5.83 12.83 11.47
CA PHE A 48 -4.53 13.50 11.34
C PHE A 48 -4.67 15.02 11.49
N ASP A 49 -3.96 15.57 12.48
CA ASP A 49 -4.03 16.99 12.85
C ASP A 49 -2.98 17.86 12.14
N GLU A 50 -2.95 19.15 12.49
CA GLU A 50 -2.04 20.14 11.89
C GLU A 50 -0.58 19.88 12.25
N ALA A 51 -0.29 19.48 13.48
CA ALA A 51 1.07 19.19 13.91
C ALA A 51 1.65 18.01 13.11
N PHE A 52 0.89 16.93 12.98
CA PHE A 52 1.31 15.77 12.19
C PHE A 52 1.44 16.11 10.69
N MET A 53 0.45 16.80 10.11
CA MET A 53 0.46 17.08 8.68
C MET A 53 1.53 18.10 8.27
N ALA A 54 1.94 19.01 9.17
CA ALA A 54 3.04 19.93 8.92
C ALA A 54 4.38 19.18 8.74
N GLU A 55 4.67 18.20 9.60
CA GLU A 55 5.85 17.34 9.46
C GLU A 55 5.75 16.44 8.20
N TYR A 56 4.54 15.99 7.88
CA TYR A 56 4.30 15.15 6.70
C TYR A 56 4.36 15.92 5.37
N ALA A 57 4.30 17.24 5.39
CA ALA A 57 4.25 18.07 4.19
C ALA A 57 5.45 17.85 3.27
N GLU A 58 6.65 17.69 3.84
CA GLU A 58 7.87 17.39 3.07
C GLU A 58 7.83 16.03 2.39
N MET A 59 7.07 15.07 2.92
CA MET A 59 6.87 13.74 2.33
C MET A 59 5.71 13.69 1.35
N PHE A 60 4.92 14.77 1.21
CA PHE A 60 3.69 14.73 0.42
C PHE A 60 3.93 14.41 -1.07
N TYR A 61 5.11 14.72 -1.61
CA TYR A 61 5.50 14.37 -2.98
C TYR A 61 5.36 12.87 -3.27
N GLN A 62 5.41 12.01 -2.24
CA GLN A 62 5.26 10.56 -2.38
C GLN A 62 3.87 10.17 -2.93
N HIS A 63 2.87 11.06 -2.84
CA HIS A 63 1.54 10.87 -3.40
C HIS A 63 1.38 11.47 -4.80
N THR A 64 2.30 12.34 -5.24
CA THR A 64 2.25 13.02 -6.53
C THR A 64 3.24 12.44 -7.55
N GLU A 65 4.26 11.71 -7.07
CA GLU A 65 5.31 11.11 -7.88
C GLU A 65 5.24 9.58 -7.88
N ALA A 66 5.74 8.96 -8.94
CA ALA A 66 5.79 7.50 -9.02
C ALA A 66 6.85 6.92 -8.08
N GLN A 67 6.43 6.03 -7.17
CA GLN A 67 7.34 5.24 -6.34
C GLN A 67 7.55 3.85 -6.93
N ILE A 68 8.65 3.68 -7.68
CA ILE A 68 9.00 2.41 -8.32
C ILE A 68 10.20 1.82 -7.58
N VAL A 69 10.04 0.60 -7.05
CA VAL A 69 11.09 -0.13 -6.33
C VAL A 69 11.56 -1.31 -7.18
N ASP A 70 12.87 -1.44 -7.33
CA ASP A 70 13.48 -2.63 -7.93
C ASP A 70 13.77 -3.66 -6.83
N SER A 71 12.97 -4.72 -6.78
CA SER A 71 13.16 -5.86 -5.87
C SER A 71 13.90 -7.04 -6.51
N SER A 72 14.44 -6.89 -7.72
CA SER A 72 15.02 -8.02 -8.47
C SER A 72 16.20 -8.69 -7.77
N ALA A 73 16.90 -7.96 -6.90
CA ALA A 73 18.00 -8.51 -6.11
C ALA A 73 17.53 -9.61 -5.13
N ILE A 74 16.48 -9.33 -4.34
CA ILE A 74 15.99 -10.30 -3.35
C ILE A 74 15.33 -11.51 -4.03
N GLU A 75 14.63 -11.27 -5.15
CA GLU A 75 13.95 -12.31 -5.92
C GLU A 75 14.96 -13.31 -6.51
N ARG A 76 16.06 -12.81 -7.08
CA ARG A 76 17.12 -13.67 -7.64
C ARG A 76 17.90 -14.42 -6.56
N GLU A 77 18.22 -13.77 -5.45
CA GLU A 77 19.06 -14.38 -4.40
C GLU A 77 18.29 -15.45 -3.61
N PHE A 78 17.03 -15.17 -3.27
CA PHE A 78 16.26 -16.01 -2.36
C PHE A 78 15.12 -16.77 -3.03
N GLY A 79 14.91 -16.60 -4.34
CA GLY A 79 13.80 -17.23 -5.07
C GLY A 79 12.42 -16.79 -4.61
N LEU A 80 12.34 -15.61 -3.97
CA LEU A 80 11.08 -15.03 -3.50
C LEU A 80 10.34 -14.33 -4.63
N THR A 81 9.03 -14.26 -4.52
CA THR A 81 8.17 -13.52 -5.45
C THR A 81 7.20 -12.64 -4.66
N PRO A 82 6.85 -11.44 -5.16
CA PRO A 82 5.85 -10.62 -4.51
C PRO A 82 4.49 -11.30 -4.50
N THR A 83 3.74 -11.14 -3.42
CA THR A 83 2.31 -11.48 -3.39
C THR A 83 1.57 -10.63 -4.42
N PRO A 84 0.76 -11.21 -5.32
CA PRO A 84 -0.08 -10.45 -6.24
C PRO A 84 -1.00 -9.49 -5.48
N LEU A 85 -1.19 -8.27 -6.00
CA LEU A 85 -1.99 -7.26 -5.30
C LEU A 85 -3.45 -7.72 -5.12
N GLU A 86 -4.00 -8.43 -6.10
CA GLU A 86 -5.32 -9.06 -6.04
C GLU A 86 -5.48 -9.93 -4.79
N GLU A 87 -4.52 -10.83 -4.55
CA GLU A 87 -4.54 -11.73 -3.40
C GLU A 87 -4.41 -10.95 -2.08
N ALA A 88 -3.51 -9.95 -2.05
CA ALA A 88 -3.36 -9.11 -0.88
C ALA A 88 -4.65 -8.33 -0.53
N VAL A 89 -5.35 -7.80 -1.55
CA VAL A 89 -6.62 -7.11 -1.35
C VAL A 89 -7.70 -8.09 -0.89
N ASP A 90 -7.81 -9.27 -1.49
CA ASP A 90 -8.80 -10.29 -1.09
C ASP A 90 -8.60 -10.71 0.37
N ALA A 91 -7.35 -10.97 0.78
CA ALA A 91 -7.02 -11.32 2.16
C ALA A 91 -7.33 -10.18 3.14
N THR A 92 -7.02 -8.94 2.76
CA THR A 92 -7.28 -7.75 3.60
C THR A 92 -8.78 -7.51 3.79
N LEU A 93 -9.58 -7.66 2.73
CA LEU A 93 -11.04 -7.52 2.80
C LEU A 93 -11.65 -8.62 3.66
N GLY A 94 -11.18 -9.87 3.52
CA GLY A 94 -11.59 -10.98 4.39
C GLY A 94 -11.33 -10.67 5.86
N TRP A 95 -10.11 -10.22 6.19
CA TRP A 95 -9.73 -9.86 7.54
C TRP A 95 -10.60 -8.73 8.14
N TYR A 96 -10.86 -7.66 7.38
CA TYR A 96 -11.77 -6.59 7.84
C TYR A 96 -13.19 -7.11 8.07
N GLY A 97 -13.69 -8.01 7.21
CA GLY A 97 -15.00 -8.64 7.40
C GLY A 97 -15.10 -9.40 8.72
N GLU A 98 -14.09 -10.21 9.04
CA GLU A 98 -13.99 -10.94 10.31
C GLU A 98 -13.88 -10.00 11.51
N LEU A 99 -13.02 -8.99 11.43
CA LEU A 99 -12.82 -7.99 12.48
C LEU A 99 -14.13 -7.28 12.82
N LEU A 100 -14.85 -6.80 11.81
CA LEU A 100 -16.10 -6.09 12.02
C LEU A 100 -17.17 -7.02 12.61
N ALA A 101 -17.26 -8.27 12.14
CA ALA A 101 -18.20 -9.24 12.68
C ALA A 101 -17.94 -9.58 14.17
N ALA A 102 -16.69 -9.54 14.63
CA ALA A 102 -16.34 -9.80 16.02
C ALA A 102 -16.65 -8.64 16.99
N HIS A 103 -16.87 -7.42 16.44
CA HIS A 103 -17.17 -6.22 17.21
C HIS A 103 -18.65 -5.79 17.13
N HIS A 104 -19.49 -6.63 16.52
CA HIS A 104 -20.96 -6.52 16.53
C HIS A 104 -21.57 -7.50 17.55
#